data_AF-A0A8K1Y995-F1
#
_entry.id   AF-A0A8K1Y995-F1
#
_cell.length_a   1.000
_cell.length_b   1.000
_cell.length_c   1.000
_cell.angle_alpha   90.00
_cell.angle_beta   90.00
_cell.angle_gamma   90.00
#
_symmetry.space_group_name_H-M   'P 1'
#
loop_
_entity.id
_entity.type
_entity.pdbx_description
1 polymer ?
#
loop_
_entity_poly.entity_id
_entity_poly.type
_entity_poly.pdbx_seq_one_letter_code
_entity_poly.pdbx_strand_id
1 'polypeptide(L)' 'MSGVEWVGGSLAASLNSDAELKSMILKLSPTDALIWVDPTKKGIRIHGKWKSSGELGITKELFDVYDRIASHIKKHL' A
#
# COMPACT_ATOMS: atom_id res chain seq x y z
N MET A 1 -18.72 -6.03 -5.57
CA MET A 1 -18.10 -5.10 -4.60
C MET A 1 -16.67 -4.86 -5.04
N SER A 2 -16.34 -3.70 -5.59
CA SER A 2 -14.98 -3.32 -5.99
C SER A 2 -14.50 -2.21 -5.07
N GLY A 3 -14.07 -2.58 -3.88
CA GLY A 3 -13.56 -1.66 -2.87
C GLY A 3 -12.18 -2.09 -2.40
N VAL A 4 -11.33 -1.12 -2.06
CA VAL A 4 -10.09 -1.35 -1.33
C VAL A 4 -10.46 -1.48 0.15
N GLU A 5 -9.94 -2.52 0.80
CA GLU A 5 -10.09 -2.77 2.21
C GLU A 5 -8.74 -3.20 2.78
N TRP A 6 -8.31 -2.50 3.84
CA TRP A 6 -7.16 -2.87 4.65
C TRP A 6 -7.62 -3.69 5.84
N VAL A 7 -7.02 -4.86 6.02
CA VAL A 7 -7.31 -5.75 7.15
C VAL A 7 -6.13 -5.70 8.13
N GLY A 8 -6.41 -5.39 9.40
CA GLY A 8 -5.38 -5.26 10.43
C GLY A 8 -5.86 -4.46 11.65
N GLY A 9 -4.92 -3.94 12.43
CA GLY A 9 -5.18 -3.15 13.64
C GLY A 9 -5.43 -1.65 13.39
N SER A 10 -4.94 -0.81 14.29
CA SER A 10 -5.12 0.66 14.24
C SER A 10 -4.65 1.29 12.93
N LEU A 11 -3.53 0.83 12.38
CA LEU A 11 -3.03 1.30 11.09
C LEU A 11 -4.03 1.04 9.97
N ALA A 12 -4.63 -0.15 9.92
CA ALA A 12 -5.61 -0.50 8.89
C ALA A 12 -6.86 0.39 8.97
N ALA A 13 -7.30 0.74 10.18
CA ALA A 13 -8.39 1.70 10.36
C ALA A 13 -8.05 3.09 9.79
N SER A 14 -6.82 3.59 10.01
CA SER A 14 -6.37 4.85 9.41
C SER A 14 -6.28 4.77 7.88
N LEU A 15 -5.72 3.69 7.33
CA LEU A 15 -5.63 3.51 5.88
C LEU A 15 -7.02 3.41 5.23
N ASN A 16 -7.98 2.74 5.89
CA ASN A 16 -9.37 2.64 5.42
C ASN A 16 -10.12 3.99 5.49
N SER A 17 -9.74 4.88 6.41
CA SER A 17 -10.31 6.23 6.51
C SER A 17 -9.78 7.20 5.45
N ASP A 18 -8.71 6.84 4.75
CA ASP A 18 -8.09 7.69 3.73
C ASP A 18 -8.74 7.48 2.34
N ALA A 19 -9.74 8.31 2.04
CA ALA A 19 -10.47 8.27 0.79
C ALA A 19 -9.59 8.53 -0.45
N GLU A 20 -8.53 9.31 -0.31
CA GLU A 20 -7.61 9.61 -1.41
C GLU A 20 -6.69 8.42 -1.68
N LEU A 21 -6.12 7.80 -0.63
CA LEU A 21 -5.37 6.55 -0.77
C LEU A 21 -6.21 5.48 -1.46
N LYS A 22 -7.47 5.33 -1.06
CA LYS A 22 -8.42 4.42 -1.71
C LYS A 22 -8.60 4.74 -3.19
N SER A 23 -8.78 6.01 -3.54
CA SER A 23 -8.88 6.46 -4.94
C SER A 23 -7.61 6.18 -5.75
N MET A 24 -6.43 6.35 -5.15
CA MET A 24 -5.15 6.05 -5.79
C MET A 24 -4.99 4.56 -6.08
N ILE A 25 -5.30 3.70 -5.11
CA ILE A 25 -5.19 2.23 -5.27
C ILE A 25 -6.19 1.72 -6.31
N LEU A 26 -7.41 2.27 -6.37
CA LEU A 26 -8.40 1.88 -7.38
C LEU A 26 -7.99 2.21 -8.83
N LYS A 27 -7.01 3.10 -9.02
CA LYS A 27 -6.45 3.44 -10.35
C LYS A 27 -5.28 2.53 -10.75
N LEU A 28 -4.72 1.77 -9.81
CA LEU A 28 -3.65 0.82 -10.10
C LEU A 28 -4.18 -0.39 -10.88
N SER A 29 -3.26 -1.11 -11.52
CA SER A 29 -3.58 -2.41 -12.10
C SER A 29 -4.02 -3.38 -10.99
N PRO A 30 -4.88 -4.38 -11.27
CA PRO A 30 -5.28 -5.37 -10.27
C PRO A 30 -4.09 -6.09 -9.61
N THR A 31 -2.98 -6.25 -10.34
CA THR A 31 -1.74 -6.82 -9.84
C THR A 31 -0.99 -5.92 -8.86
N ASP A 32 -1.03 -4.61 -9.07
CA ASP A 32 -0.35 -3.60 -8.24
C ASP A 32 -1.20 -3.13 -7.06
N ALA A 33 -2.52 -3.30 -7.13
CA ALA A 33 -3.46 -2.95 -6.06
C ALA A 33 -3.40 -3.89 -4.84
N LEU A 34 -2.71 -5.04 -4.95
CA LEU A 34 -2.45 -5.94 -3.84
C LEU A 34 -1.19 -5.49 -3.10
N ILE A 35 -1.37 -4.92 -1.90
CA ILE A 35 -0.29 -4.30 -1.12
C ILE A 35 -0.31 -4.85 0.31
N TRP A 36 0.88 -5.15 0.83
CA TRP A 36 1.12 -5.62 2.20
C TRP A 36 2.01 -4.64 2.96
N VAL A 37 1.77 -4.54 4.27
CA VAL A 37 2.54 -3.71 5.20
C VAL A 37 2.98 -4.60 6.36
N ASP A 38 4.25 -5.00 6.35
CA ASP A 38 4.78 -5.98 7.29
C ASP A 38 5.85 -5.37 8.21
N PRO A 39 5.71 -5.46 9.54
CA PRO A 39 6.81 -5.16 10.45
C PRO A 39 7.90 -6.23 10.32
N THR A 40 9.15 -5.79 10.25
CA THR A 40 10.34 -6.64 10.21
C THR A 40 11.24 -6.32 11.39
N LYS A 41 12.29 -7.13 11.60
CA LYS A 41 13.27 -6.89 12.68
C LYS A 41 13.99 -5.53 12.61
N LYS A 42 14.01 -4.87 11.45
CA LYS A 42 14.79 -3.64 11.21
C LYS A 42 13.95 -2.44 10.74
N GLY A 43 12.64 -2.58 10.66
CA GLY A 43 11.75 -1.55 10.12
C GLY A 43 10.49 -2.13 9.51
N ILE A 44 9.76 -1.32 8.75
CA ILE A 44 8.48 -1.72 8.15
C ILE A 44 8.66 -1.84 6.64
N ARG A 45 8.16 -2.93 6.07
CA ARG A 45 8.21 -3.21 4.63
C ARG A 45 6.83 -2.97 4.02
N ILE A 46 6.78 -2.16 2.97
CA ILE A 46 5.60 -1.99 2.12
C ILE A 46 5.92 -2.66 0.79
N HIS A 47 5.08 -3.59 0.33
CA HIS A 47 5.33 -4.28 -0.93
C HIS A 47 4.05 -4.73 -1.61
N GLY A 48 4.13 -4.86 -2.94
CA GLY A 48 3.08 -5.44 -3.75
C GLY A 48 3.28 -6.93 -3.95
N LYS A 49 2.60 -7.49 -4.96
CA LYS A 49 2.76 -8.89 -5.36
C LYS A 49 4.20 -9.12 -5.86
N TRP A 50 4.71 -10.34 -5.67
CA TRP A 50 5.99 -10.74 -6.25
C TRP A 50 5.96 -10.57 -7.77
N LYS A 51 6.95 -9.84 -8.30
CA LYS A 51 7.14 -9.62 -9.75
C LYS A 51 8.39 -10.35 -10.22
N SER A 52 8.34 -10.89 -11.43
CA SER A 52 9.52 -11.46 -12.08
C SER A 52 10.53 -10.36 -12.44
N SER A 53 11.79 -10.72 -12.71
CA SER A 53 12.83 -9.72 -13.03
C SER A 53 12.51 -8.88 -14.27
N GLY A 54 11.74 -9.41 -15.22
CA GLY A 54 11.28 -8.69 -16.41
C GLY A 54 10.15 -7.68 -16.16
N GLU A 55 9.51 -7.75 -14.99
CA GLU A 55 8.41 -6.88 -14.57
C GLU A 55 8.84 -5.89 -13.46
N LEU A 56 10.14 -5.82 -13.18
CA LEU A 56 10.72 -4.91 -12.20
C LEU A 56 10.59 -3.45 -12.68
N GLY A 57 9.45 -2.86 -12.36
CA GLY A 57 9.17 -1.45 -12.53
C GLY A 57 8.19 -0.99 -11.46
N ILE A 58 8.57 0.04 -10.72
CA ILE A 58 7.64 0.79 -9.87
C ILE A 58 7.18 1.98 -10.70
N THR A 59 5.89 2.02 -11.05
CA THR A 59 5.32 3.20 -11.69
C THR A 59 5.25 4.34 -10.68
N LYS A 60 5.16 5.58 -11.16
CA LYS A 60 5.02 6.75 -10.28
C LYS A 60 3.78 6.62 -9.39
N GLU A 61 2.67 6.15 -9.95
CA GLU A 61 1.41 5.97 -9.24
C GLU A 61 1.55 4.95 -8.10
N LEU A 62 2.27 3.84 -8.34
CA LEU A 62 2.54 2.84 -7.31
C LEU A 62 3.45 3.41 -6.21
N PHE A 63 4.46 4.20 -6.59
CA PHE A 63 5.33 4.88 -5.63
C PHE A 63 4.54 5.86 -4.75
N ASP A 64 3.69 6.68 -5.34
CA ASP A 64 2.87 7.66 -4.61
C ASP A 64 1.93 6.97 -3.61
N VAL A 65 1.39 5.80 -3.97
CA VAL A 65 0.61 4.96 -3.04
C VAL A 65 1.47 4.48 -1.87
N TYR A 66 2.67 3.97 -2.14
CA TYR A 66 3.58 3.52 -1.08
C TYR A 66 4.03 4.64 -0.16
N ASP A 67 4.35 5.81 -0.71
CA ASP A 67 4.75 6.99 0.07
C ASP A 67 3.61 7.46 0.99
N ARG A 68 2.38 7.47 0.47
CA ARG A 68 1.20 7.82 1.29
C ARG A 68 0.98 6.83 2.42
N ILE A 69 1.13 5.52 2.20
CA ILE A 69 1.06 4.50 3.25
C ILE A 69 2.18 4.73 4.29
N ALA A 70 3.41 5.00 3.84
CA ALA A 70 4.54 5.31 4.72
C ALA A 70 4.27 6.54 5.60
N SER A 71 3.60 7.56 5.07
CA SER A 71 3.21 8.75 5.83
C SER A 71 2.24 8.42 6.98
N HIS A 72 1.31 7.48 6.80
CA HIS A 72 0.43 7.01 7.86
C HIS A 72 1.20 6.22 8.90
N ILE A 73 2.06 5.29 8.46
CA ILE A 73 2.92 4.52 9.36
C ILE A 73 3.73 5.45 10.26
N LYS A 74 4.34 6.49 9.71
CA LYS A 74 5.14 7.46 10.47
C LYS A 74 4.35 8.21 11.55
N LYS A 75 3.03 8.39 11.38
CA LYS A 75 2.16 9.01 12.40
C LYS A 75 1.76 8.05 13.51
N HIS A 76 1.90 6.74 13.30
CA HIS A 76 1.59 5.66 14.25
C HIS A 76 2.84 5.14 14.99
N LEU A 77 4.02 5.66 14.69
CA LEU A 77 5.27 5.43 15.41
C LEU A 77 5.49 6.52 16.47
#